data_AF-A0A2S4WKI3-F1
#
_entry.id   AF-A0A2S4WKI3-F1
#
_cell.length_a   1.000
_cell.length_b   1.000
_cell.length_c   1.000
_cell.angle_alpha   90.00
_cell.angle_beta   90.00
_cell.angle_gamma   90.00
#
_symmetry.space_group_name_H-M   'P 1'
#
loop_
_entity.id
_entity.type
_entity.pdbx_description
1 polymer ?
#
loop_
_entity_poly.entity_id
_entity_poly.type
_entity_poly.pdbx_seq_one_letter_code
_entity_poly.pdbx_strand_id
1 'polypeptide(L)'
;MIDHGLAKIEVRSADGNHTLEDVYILVVLSKGKEIMGKLSIEIQTRKSIADGKGAEKFYNELTTPPDKFWETELRDLVIKKKQPCKIFVQPDTIIVNN
;
A
#
# COMPACT_ATOMS: atom_id res chain seq x y z
N MET A 1 -8.35 -2.80 -4.02
CA MET A 1 -8.49 -1.32 -4.12
C MET A 1 -8.66 -0.86 -5.56
N ILE A 2 -7.83 -1.36 -6.49
CA ILE A 2 -7.93 -1.03 -7.92
C ILE A 2 -9.14 -1.70 -8.56
N ASP A 3 -9.38 -2.98 -8.25
CA ASP A 3 -10.55 -3.72 -8.78
C ASP A 3 -11.89 -3.15 -8.30
N HIS A 4 -11.89 -2.44 -7.17
CA HIS A 4 -13.06 -1.76 -6.63
C HIS A 4 -13.17 -0.30 -7.11
N GLY A 5 -12.31 0.14 -8.03
CA GLY A 5 -12.35 1.47 -8.64
C GLY A 5 -11.97 2.61 -7.69
N LEU A 6 -11.31 2.31 -6.57
CA LEU A 6 -10.89 3.31 -5.59
C LEU A 6 -9.58 4.00 -5.98
N ALA A 7 -8.74 3.29 -6.75
CA ALA A 7 -7.53 3.83 -7.32
C ALA A 7 -7.32 3.33 -8.76
N LYS A 8 -6.63 4.13 -9.58
CA LYS A 8 -6.20 3.79 -10.94
C LYS A 8 -4.70 4.07 -11.07
N ILE A 9 -4.00 3.21 -11.80
CA ILE A 9 -2.60 3.42 -12.16
C ILE A 9 -2.53 4.15 -13.50
N GLU A 10 -1.73 5.20 -13.55
CA GLU A 10 -1.32 5.88 -14.77
C GLU A 10 0.18 5.65 -14.98
N VAL A 11 0.53 5.08 -16.13
CA VAL A 11 1.90 4.73 -16.50
C VAL A 11 2.42 5.75 -17.51
N ARG A 12 3.59 6.33 -17.24
CA ARG A 12 4.30 7.21 -18.18
C ARG A 12 5.49 6.47 -18.79
N SER A 13 5.51 6.44 -20.12
CA SER A 13 6.62 5.92 -20.93
C SER A 13 7.14 7.06 -21.81
N ALA A 14 8.46 7.27 -21.84
CA ALA A 14 9.07 8.20 -22.79
C ALA A 14 9.18 7.52 -24.17
N ASP A 15 8.55 8.12 -25.19
CA ASP A 15 8.81 7.90 -26.61
C ASP A 15 8.67 6.47 -27.17
N GLY A 16 7.53 5.80 -26.93
CA GLY A 16 7.14 4.60 -27.69
C GLY A 16 8.06 3.38 -27.54
N ASN A 17 9.12 3.50 -26.73
CA ASN A 17 10.05 2.45 -26.38
C ASN A 17 9.64 1.89 -25.01
N HIS A 18 9.76 0.58 -24.84
CA HIS A 18 9.18 -0.23 -23.76
C HIS A 18 9.80 -0.01 -22.35
N THR A 19 10.21 1.21 -22.01
CA THR A 19 10.86 1.53 -20.73
C THR A 19 9.96 2.34 -19.81
N LEU A 20 9.56 1.73 -18.70
CA LEU A 20 8.79 2.36 -17.63
C LEU A 20 9.61 3.45 -16.90
N GLU A 21 9.16 4.71 -16.96
CA GLU A 21 9.88 5.85 -16.36
C GLU A 21 9.25 6.35 -15.06
N ASP A 22 7.92 6.45 -15.05
CA ASP A 22 7.18 6.92 -13.89
C ASP A 22 5.77 6.32 -13.81
N VAL A 23 5.27 6.25 -12.58
CA VAL A 23 3.95 5.69 -12.28
C VAL A 23 3.24 6.57 -11.27
N TYR A 24 1.97 6.90 -11.55
CA TYR A 24 1.12 7.66 -10.66
C TYR A 24 -0.08 6.83 -10.21
N ILE A 25 -0.47 7.01 -8.95
CA ILE A 25 -1.70 6.43 -8.39
C ILE A 25 -2.72 7.54 -8.27
N LEU A 26 -3.81 7.43 -9.04
CA LEU A 26 -4.96 8.33 -8.99
C LEU A 26 -6.04 7.74 -8.10
N VAL A 27 -6.69 8.55 -7.26
CA VAL A 27 -7.69 8.07 -6.29
C VAL A 27 -9.06 8.73 -6.48
N VAL A 28 -10.12 8.01 -6.12
CA VAL A 28 -11.51 8.45 -6.26
C VAL A 28 -12.16 8.71 -4.89
N LEU A 29 -12.85 9.85 -4.74
CA LEU A 29 -13.43 10.28 -3.46
C LEU A 29 -14.89 9.80 -3.24
N SER A 30 -15.65 9.57 -4.32
CA SER A 30 -17.11 9.36 -4.23
C SER A 30 -17.51 8.04 -3.59
N LYS A 31 -16.73 6.97 -3.77
CA LYS A 31 -17.05 5.61 -3.28
C LYS A 31 -16.17 5.16 -2.10
N GLY A 32 -15.28 6.03 -1.61
CA GLY A 32 -14.27 5.67 -0.63
C GLY A 32 -14.84 5.10 0.67
N LYS A 33 -15.83 5.79 1.24
CA LYS A 33 -16.48 5.40 2.51
C LYS A 33 -17.11 4.02 2.44
N GLU A 34 -17.83 3.72 1.35
CA GLU A 34 -18.53 2.45 1.19
C GLU A 34 -17.55 1.27 1.08
N ILE A 35 -16.54 1.41 0.21
CA ILE A 35 -15.56 0.35 -0.05
C ILE A 35 -14.71 0.06 1.20
N MET A 36 -14.21 1.11 1.85
CA MET A 36 -13.42 0.95 3.08
C MET A 36 -14.27 0.45 4.25
N GLY A 37 -15.56 0.81 4.30
CA GLY A 37 -16.50 0.29 5.29
C GLY A 37 -16.64 -1.23 5.18
N LYS A 38 -16.82 -1.77 3.97
CA LYS A 38 -16.88 -3.22 3.73
C LYS A 38 -15.59 -3.91 4.17
N LEU A 39 -14.43 -3.38 3.77
CA LEU A 39 -13.14 -3.94 4.17
C LEU A 39 -12.96 -3.94 5.70
N SER A 40 -13.39 -2.87 6.38
CA SER A 40 -13.29 -2.76 7.84
C SER A 40 -14.13 -3.82 8.55
N ILE A 41 -15.33 -4.11 8.04
CA ILE A 41 -16.20 -5.16 8.58
C ILE A 41 -15.54 -6.53 8.43
N GLU A 42 -14.98 -6.85 7.27
CA GLU A 42 -14.31 -8.13 7.02
C GLU A 42 -13.12 -8.36 7.95
N ILE A 43 -12.26 -7.35 8.13
CA ILE A 43 -11.10 -7.42 9.02
C ILE A 43 -11.54 -7.53 10.48
N GLN A 44 -12.44 -6.65 10.92
CA GLN A 44 -12.83 -6.57 12.33
C GLN A 44 -13.62 -7.80 12.77
N THR A 45 -14.46 -8.37 11.90
CA THR A 45 -15.24 -9.58 12.22
C THR A 45 -14.30 -10.75 12.50
N ARG A 46 -13.37 -11.05 11.58
CA ARG A 46 -12.40 -12.15 11.74
C ARG A 46 -11.52 -11.98 12.99
N LYS A 47 -11.08 -10.74 13.26
CA LYS A 47 -10.34 -10.40 14.48
C LYS A 47 -11.17 -10.65 15.74
N SER A 48 -12.44 -10.26 15.76
CA SER A 48 -13.30 -10.33 16.96
C SER A 48 -13.67 -11.76 17.35
N ILE A 49 -13.78 -12.67 16.37
CA ILE A 49 -14.10 -14.08 16.61
C ILE A 49 -12.87 -14.99 16.72
N ALA A 50 -11.66 -14.41 16.72
CA ALA A 50 -10.39 -15.14 16.71
C ALA A 50 -10.27 -16.17 15.55
N ASP A 51 -10.78 -15.86 14.37
CA ASP A 51 -10.71 -16.73 13.19
C ASP A 51 -9.33 -16.65 12.53
N GLY A 52 -8.36 -17.38 13.08
CA GLY A 52 -6.97 -17.37 12.59
C GLY A 52 -6.83 -17.87 11.14
N LYS A 53 -7.45 -19.02 10.82
CA LYS A 53 -7.34 -19.63 9.49
C LYS A 53 -8.03 -18.79 8.42
N GLY A 54 -9.24 -18.29 8.71
CA GLY A 54 -9.96 -17.43 7.78
C GLY A 54 -9.33 -16.05 7.62
N ALA A 55 -8.72 -15.50 8.69
CA ALA A 55 -7.96 -14.25 8.62
C ALA A 55 -6.70 -14.37 7.76
N GLU A 56 -5.91 -15.44 7.95
CA GLU A 56 -4.70 -15.67 7.17
C GLU A 56 -5.02 -15.78 5.67
N LYS A 57 -5.99 -16.63 5.32
CA LYS A 57 -6.41 -16.79 3.92
C LYS A 57 -6.87 -15.46 3.32
N PHE A 58 -7.80 -14.78 3.98
CA PHE A 58 -8.35 -13.50 3.51
C PHE A 58 -7.27 -12.44 3.32
N TYR A 59 -6.36 -12.31 4.30
CA TYR A 59 -5.34 -11.26 4.26
C TYR A 59 -4.25 -11.54 3.22
N ASN A 60 -3.87 -12.82 3.05
CA ASN A 60 -2.94 -13.23 2.00
C ASN A 60 -3.52 -12.95 0.61
N GLU A 61 -4.78 -13.32 0.36
CA GLU A 61 -5.46 -13.02 -0.90
C GLU A 61 -5.57 -11.51 -1.16
N LEU A 62 -5.87 -10.73 -0.11
CA LEU A 62 -6.00 -9.27 -0.21
C LEU A 62 -4.68 -8.54 -0.52
N THR A 63 -3.55 -9.05 -0.02
CA THR A 63 -2.24 -8.36 -0.07
C THR A 63 -1.29 -8.92 -1.12
N THR A 64 -1.65 -10.05 -1.73
CA THR A 64 -0.94 -10.59 -2.89
C THR A 64 -1.04 -9.57 -4.03
N PRO A 65 0.09 -9.19 -4.67
CA PRO A 65 0.06 -8.29 -5.83
C PRO A 65 -0.89 -8.83 -6.93
N PRO A 66 -1.68 -7.96 -7.57
CA PRO A 66 -2.77 -8.40 -8.45
C PRO A 66 -2.28 -9.04 -9.75
N ASP A 67 -1.08 -8.67 -10.22
CA ASP A 67 -0.54 -9.16 -11.49
C ASP A 67 1.00 -9.17 -11.50
N LYS A 68 1.58 -9.75 -12.56
CA LYS A 68 3.03 -9.88 -12.74
C LYS A 68 3.72 -8.53 -12.95
N PHE A 69 3.04 -7.53 -13.51
CA PHE A 69 3.61 -6.19 -13.71
C PHE A 69 3.93 -5.52 -12.36
N TRP A 70 3.11 -5.76 -11.33
CA TRP A 70 3.40 -5.31 -9.97
C TRP A 70 4.65 -5.95 -9.37
N GLU A 71 4.89 -7.23 -9.67
CA GLU A 71 6.00 -7.99 -9.10
C GLU A 71 7.33 -7.74 -9.80
N THR A 72 7.31 -7.32 -11.07
CA THR A 72 8.51 -7.11 -11.89
C THR A 72 8.77 -5.62 -12.14
N GLU A 73 8.23 -5.06 -13.22
CA GLU A 73 8.59 -3.74 -13.76
C GLU A 73 8.28 -2.63 -12.76
N LEU A 74 7.08 -2.67 -12.16
CA LEU A 74 6.69 -1.68 -11.16
C LEU A 74 7.55 -1.78 -9.91
N ARG A 75 7.86 -3.00 -9.46
CA ARG A 75 8.71 -3.25 -8.30
C ARG A 75 10.12 -2.71 -8.52
N ASP A 76 10.70 -2.96 -9.68
CA ASP A 76 12.04 -2.48 -10.04
C ASP A 76 12.10 -0.96 -10.08
N LEU A 77 11.05 -0.31 -10.61
CA LEU A 77 10.92 1.14 -10.56
C LEU A 77 10.83 1.67 -9.12
N VAL A 78 9.99 1.06 -8.28
CA VAL A 78 9.84 1.44 -6.86
C VAL A 78 11.16 1.32 -6.12
N ILE A 79 11.93 0.25 -6.38
CA ILE A 79 13.27 0.07 -5.78
C ILE A 79 14.26 1.12 -6.30
N LYS A 80 14.23 1.43 -7.61
CA LYS A 80 15.06 2.47 -8.22
C LYS A 80 14.79 3.85 -7.63
N LYS A 81 13.54 4.17 -7.28
CA LYS A 81 13.11 5.46 -6.70
C LYS A 81 12.98 5.46 -5.17
N LYS A 82 13.41 4.40 -4.47
CA LYS A 82 13.27 4.28 -3.01
C LYS A 82 13.88 5.48 -2.28
N GLN A 83 13.20 5.95 -1.24
CA GLN A 83 13.69 7.01 -0.37
C GLN A 83 14.25 6.39 0.93
N PRO A 84 15.36 6.92 1.49
CA PRO A 84 15.91 6.41 2.75
C PRO A 84 14.95 6.63 3.91
N CYS A 85 14.91 5.70 4.87
CA CYS A 85 14.14 5.87 6.10
C CYS A 85 14.63 7.09 6.89
N LYS A 86 13.68 7.84 7.46
CA LYS A 86 14.00 9.00 8.29
C LYS A 86 14.72 8.57 9.57
N ILE A 87 15.66 9.40 10.02
CA ILE A 87 16.39 9.21 11.28
C ILE A 87 15.77 10.14 12.32
N PHE A 88 15.51 9.62 13.52
CA PHE A 88 15.09 10.42 14.67
C PHE A 88 16.33 10.90 15.43
N VAL A 89 16.43 12.20 15.68
CA VAL A 89 17.37 12.77 16.64
C VAL A 89 16.63 12.83 17.98
N GLN A 90 16.94 11.88 18.87
CA GLN A 90 16.26 11.77 20.16
C GLN A 90 16.89 12.75 21.17
N PRO A 91 16.09 13.35 22.07
CA PRO A 91 16.61 14.20 23.13
C PRO A 91 17.20 13.38 24.27
N ASP A 92 18.15 13.98 24.99
CA ASP A 92 18.63 13.47 26.28
C ASP A 92 17.95 14.22 27.44
N THR A 93 17.77 13.55 28.56
CA THR A 93 17.28 14.16 29.81
C THR A 93 18.41 14.21 30.84
N ILE A 94 18.69 15.40 31.39
CA ILE A 94 19.74 15.62 32.40
C ILE A 94 19.10 16.19 33.67
N ILE A 95 19.37 15.58 34.83
CA ILE A 95 18.96 16.11 36.14
C ILE A 95 20.04 17.10 36.61
N VAL A 96 19.64 18.34 36.93
CA VAL A 96 20.53 19.38 37.46
C VAL A 96 20.16 19.64 38.93
N ASN A 97 21.08 19.31 39.85
CA ASN A 97 20.92 19.63 41.27
C ASN A 97 21.37 21.08 41.51
N ASN A 98 20.48 21.94 41.97
CA ASN A 98 20.78 23.29 42.47
C ASN A 98 21.00 23.28 43.98
#